data_AF-A0A2G6AV58-F1
#
_entry.id   AF-A0A2G6AV58-F1
#
_cell.length_a   1.000
_cell.length_b   1.000
_cell.length_c   1.000
_cell.angle_alpha   90.00
_cell.angle_beta   90.00
_cell.angle_gamma   90.00
#
_symmetry.space_group_name_H-M   'P 1'
#
loop_
_entity.id
_entity.type
_entity.pdbx_description
1 polymer ?
#
loop_
_entity_poly.entity_id
_entity_poly.type
_entity_poly.pdbx_seq_one_letter_code
_entity_poly.pdbx_strand_id
1 'polypeptide(L)'
;MVTDLTVKLYMMKLSNTDGFFALDSLEQDKAIFSAFELLKDNFPVEKLTDRVVALQVLYMLEGEGEEFAMLKRQGVKSYSVKGISVTFNGSGISPDVIGILVGTPRAAIGRLI
;
A
#
# COMPACT_ATOMS: atom_id res chain seq x y z
N MET A 1 5.25 17.71 8.60
CA MET A 1 5.34 17.43 7.15
C MET A 1 5.94 16.05 7.01
N VAL A 2 5.37 15.22 6.15
CA VAL A 2 5.91 13.87 5.87
C VAL A 2 7.26 14.03 5.20
N THR A 3 8.28 13.37 5.73
CA THR A 3 9.63 13.28 5.16
C THR A 3 10.12 11.84 5.20
N ASP A 4 11.10 11.52 4.35
CA ASP A 4 11.68 10.18 4.28
C ASP A 4 12.20 9.72 5.65
N LEU A 5 12.83 10.62 6.41
CA LEU A 5 13.31 10.33 7.76
C LEU A 5 12.15 9.97 8.71
N THR A 6 11.06 10.73 8.71
CA THR A 6 9.91 10.45 9.57
C THR A 6 9.21 9.15 9.21
N VAL A 7 9.13 8.82 7.92
CA VAL A 7 8.59 7.55 7.43
C VAL A 7 9.47 6.38 7.86
N LYS A 8 10.79 6.47 7.68
CA LYS A 8 11.75 5.44 8.14
C LYS A 8 11.65 5.21 9.65
N LEU A 9 11.58 6.27 10.45
CA LEU A 9 11.39 6.18 11.91
C LEU A 9 10.06 5.53 12.30
N TYR A 10 9.01 5.73 11.50
CA TYR A 10 7.74 5.03 11.68
C TYR A 10 7.87 3.53 11.34
N MET A 11 8.54 3.21 10.22
CA MET A 11 8.75 1.83 9.79
C MET A 11 9.53 0.99 10.80
N MET A 12 10.51 1.57 11.52
CA MET A 12 11.24 0.87 12.60
C MET A 12 10.34 0.39 13.75
N LYS A 13 9.11 0.92 13.87
CA LYS A 13 8.14 0.54 14.90
C LYS A 13 7.13 -0.51 14.41
N LEU A 14 7.11 -0.81 13.12
CA LEU A 14 6.22 -1.78 12.51
C LEU A 14 6.87 -3.17 12.48
N SER A 15 6.04 -4.20 12.46
CA SER A 15 6.47 -5.56 12.11
C SER A 15 6.56 -5.72 10.58
N ASN A 16 7.27 -6.76 10.12
CA ASN A 16 7.39 -7.13 8.70
C ASN A 16 8.07 -6.07 7.81
N THR A 17 8.96 -5.26 8.37
CA THR A 17 9.71 -4.25 7.62
C THR A 17 11.03 -4.75 7.07
N ASP A 18 11.35 -6.03 7.26
CA ASP A 18 12.64 -6.61 6.87
C ASP A 18 12.92 -6.44 5.37
N GLY A 19 11.88 -6.59 4.53
CA GLY A 19 11.99 -6.37 3.08
C GLY A 19 12.37 -4.93 2.72
N PHE A 20 11.92 -3.94 3.49
CA PHE A 20 12.29 -2.54 3.29
C PHE A 20 13.72 -2.25 3.78
N PHE A 21 14.09 -2.75 4.96
CA PHE A 21 15.42 -2.52 5.53
C PHE A 21 16.53 -3.35 4.88
N ALA A 22 16.17 -4.36 4.08
CA ALA A 22 17.10 -5.08 3.22
C ALA A 22 17.56 -4.26 1.99
N LEU A 23 16.78 -3.24 1.60
CA LEU A 23 17.12 -2.34 0.50
C LEU A 23 18.24 -1.37 0.90
N ASP A 24 18.99 -0.88 -0.08
CA ASP A 24 19.95 0.20 0.17
C ASP A 24 19.23 1.52 0.53
N SER A 25 19.95 2.48 1.12
CA SER A 25 19.33 3.74 1.55
C SER A 25 18.69 4.52 0.40
N LEU A 26 19.23 4.42 -0.81
CA LEU A 26 18.73 5.14 -1.98
C LEU A 26 17.44 4.51 -2.50
N GLU A 27 17.37 3.19 -2.53
CA GLU A 27 16.20 2.39 -2.88
C GLU A 27 15.07 2.57 -1.86
N GLN A 28 15.41 2.66 -0.57
CA GLN A 28 14.45 3.03 0.47
C GLN A 28 13.81 4.40 0.19
N ASP A 29 14.62 5.41 -0.14
CA ASP A 29 14.12 6.76 -0.44
C ASP A 29 13.24 6.76 -1.70
N LYS A 30 13.66 6.03 -2.74
CA LYS A 30 12.85 5.85 -3.96
C LYS A 30 11.52 5.15 -3.66
N ALA A 31 11.51 4.11 -2.85
CA ALA A 31 10.30 3.38 -2.48
C ALA A 31 9.31 4.29 -1.73
N ILE A 32 9.82 5.07 -0.77
CA ILE A 32 9.02 6.07 -0.03
C ILE A 32 8.45 7.12 -0.99
N PHE A 33 9.30 7.67 -1.87
CA PHE A 33 8.87 8.68 -2.84
C PHE A 33 7.81 8.14 -3.80
N SER A 34 7.99 6.94 -4.36
CA SER A 34 7.02 6.31 -5.25
C SER A 34 5.67 6.06 -4.56
N ALA A 35 5.70 5.57 -3.32
CA ALA A 35 4.48 5.40 -2.53
C ALA A 35 3.78 6.74 -2.26
N PHE A 36 4.55 7.78 -1.94
CA PHE A 36 4.01 9.12 -1.66
C PHE A 36 3.38 9.77 -2.89
N GLU A 37 4.03 9.72 -4.06
CA GLU A 37 3.48 10.28 -5.31
C GLU A 37 2.20 9.56 -5.72
N LEU A 38 2.17 8.22 -5.63
CA LEU A 38 0.95 7.44 -5.89
C LEU A 38 -0.21 7.89 -4.99
N LEU A 39 0.05 8.17 -3.72
CA LEU A 39 -0.96 8.64 -2.78
C LEU A 39 -1.41 10.07 -3.06
N LYS A 40 -0.50 10.95 -3.49
CA LYS A 40 -0.81 12.34 -3.85
C LYS A 40 -1.75 12.44 -5.05
N ASP A 41 -1.64 11.52 -6.00
CA ASP A 41 -2.54 11.47 -7.16
C ASP A 41 -3.99 11.14 -6.77
N ASN A 42 -4.20 10.52 -5.61
CA ASN A 42 -5.49 9.98 -5.18
C ASN A 42 -6.08 10.69 -3.94
N PHE A 43 -5.25 11.36 -3.14
CA PHE A 43 -5.66 11.94 -1.86
C PHE A 43 -4.99 13.29 -1.59
N PRO A 44 -5.66 14.20 -0.86
CA PRO A 44 -5.08 15.49 -0.50
C PRO A 44 -3.88 15.32 0.43
N VAL A 45 -2.82 16.11 0.18
CA VAL A 45 -1.53 16.04 0.89
C VAL A 45 -1.70 16.19 2.40
N GLU A 46 -2.67 16.98 2.88
CA GLU A 46 -2.88 17.18 4.32
C GLU A 46 -3.33 15.92 5.05
N LYS A 47 -3.89 14.93 4.35
CA LYS A 47 -4.30 13.65 4.93
C LYS A 47 -3.20 12.59 4.89
N LEU A 48 -2.12 12.84 4.15
CA LEU A 48 -1.00 11.91 4.04
C LEU A 48 -0.14 12.03 5.29
N THR A 49 -0.09 10.95 6.07
CA THR A 49 0.70 10.84 7.29
C THR A 49 1.82 9.81 7.10
N ASP A 50 2.84 9.85 7.96
CA ASP A 50 3.95 8.89 7.92
C ASP A 50 3.45 7.45 7.95
N ARG A 51 2.39 7.18 8.74
CA ARG A 51 1.72 5.88 8.79
C ARG A 51 1.16 5.45 7.45
N VAL A 52 0.45 6.35 6.77
CA VAL A 52 -0.21 6.07 5.49
C VAL A 52 0.83 5.76 4.40
N VAL A 53 1.91 6.55 4.35
CA VAL A 53 3.00 6.32 3.40
C VAL A 53 3.73 5.02 3.71
N ALA A 54 4.06 4.75 4.98
CA ALA A 54 4.73 3.52 5.37
C ALA A 54 3.93 2.26 5.00
N LEU A 55 2.61 2.25 5.25
CA LEU A 55 1.74 1.13 4.88
C LEU A 55 1.67 0.94 3.36
N GLN A 56 1.67 2.03 2.60
CA GLN A 56 1.71 1.95 1.13
C GLN A 56 3.05 1.39 0.63
N VAL A 57 4.18 1.78 1.22
CA VAL A 57 5.50 1.23 0.88
C VAL A 57 5.53 -0.27 1.10
N LEU A 58 5.11 -0.75 2.27
CA LEU A 58 5.09 -2.19 2.57
C LEU A 58 4.21 -2.97 1.58
N TYR A 59 3.01 -2.46 1.30
CA TYR A 59 2.11 -3.08 0.33
C TYR A 59 2.70 -3.17 -1.08
N MET A 60 3.45 -2.15 -1.51
CA MET A 60 4.12 -2.17 -2.80
C MET A 60 5.25 -3.20 -2.84
N LEU A 61 6.07 -3.28 -1.79
CA LEU A 61 7.16 -4.26 -1.71
C LEU A 61 6.65 -5.71 -1.64
N GLU A 62 5.59 -5.95 -0.86
CA GLU A 62 4.93 -7.26 -0.81
C GLU A 62 4.36 -7.66 -2.18
N GLY A 63 3.68 -6.73 -2.85
CA GLY A 63 3.08 -6.96 -4.16
C GLY A 63 4.09 -7.16 -5.28
N GLU A 64 5.32 -6.68 -5.16
CA GLU A 64 6.41 -6.95 -6.11
C GLU A 64 7.00 -8.35 -5.98
N GLY A 65 6.88 -8.98 -4.80
CA GLY A 65 7.29 -10.36 -4.56
C GLY A 65 6.33 -11.42 -5.15
N GLU A 66 5.13 -11.02 -5.57
CA GLU A 66 4.14 -11.94 -6.15
C GLU A 66 4.39 -12.12 -7.67
N GLU A 67 4.45 -13.37 -8.16
CA GLU A 67 4.62 -13.71 -9.59
C GLU A 67 3.55 -13.07 -10.51
N PHE A 68 2.45 -12.59 -9.93
CA PHE A 68 1.37 -11.92 -10.63
C PHE A 68 1.58 -10.42 -10.84
N ALA A 69 2.63 -9.82 -10.25
CA ALA A 69 2.94 -8.40 -10.38
C ALA A 69 3.13 -7.97 -11.84
N MET A 70 3.80 -8.81 -12.64
CA MET A 70 4.00 -8.55 -14.07
C MET A 70 2.68 -8.53 -14.84
N LEU A 71 1.77 -9.47 -14.53
CA LEU A 71 0.45 -9.56 -15.17
C LEU A 71 -0.39 -8.33 -14.82
N LYS A 72 -0.36 -7.91 -13.55
CA LYS A 72 -1.05 -6.69 -13.09
C LYS A 72 -0.52 -5.43 -13.79
N ARG A 73 0.81 -5.29 -13.95
CA ARG A 73 1.44 -4.16 -14.68
C ARG A 73 1.05 -4.10 -16.16
N GLN A 74 0.81 -5.24 -16.79
CA GLN A 74 0.33 -5.32 -18.18
C GLN A 74 -1.17 -5.08 -18.33
N GLY A 75 -1.89 -4.76 -17.25
CA GLY A 75 -3.31 -4.49 -17.27
C GLY A 75 -4.19 -5.74 -17.33
N VAL A 76 -3.63 -6.93 -17.03
CA VAL A 76 -4.42 -8.16 -16.92
C VAL A 76 -5.35 -8.04 -15.71
N LYS A 77 -6.66 -8.05 -15.96
CA LYS A 77 -7.70 -7.92 -14.92
C LYS A 77 -8.06 -9.24 -14.25
N SER A 78 -7.91 -10.34 -14.98
CA SER A 78 -8.20 -11.68 -14.48
C SER A 78 -7.28 -12.70 -15.15
N TYR A 79 -6.74 -13.62 -14.37
CA TYR A 79 -5.95 -14.75 -14.83
C TYR A 79 -6.61 -16.05 -14.36
N SER A 80 -6.82 -16.99 -15.27
CA SER A 80 -7.45 -18.28 -14.96
C SER A 80 -6.60 -19.43 -15.50
N VAL A 81 -6.24 -20.36 -14.62
CA VAL A 81 -5.62 -21.65 -14.95
C VAL A 81 -6.56 -22.77 -14.48
N LYS A 82 -6.49 -23.98 -15.04
CA LYS A 82 -7.43 -25.09 -14.76
C LYS A 82 -7.73 -25.23 -13.25
N GLY A 83 -8.91 -24.77 -12.83
CA GLY A 83 -9.41 -24.86 -11.44
C GLY A 83 -9.17 -23.64 -10.54
N ILE A 84 -8.40 -22.64 -10.98
CA ILE A 84 -8.08 -21.44 -10.18
C ILE A 84 -8.31 -20.19 -11.02
N SER A 85 -9.09 -19.24 -10.49
CA SER A 85 -9.27 -17.90 -11.08
C SER A 85 -8.80 -16.85 -10.09
N VAL A 86 -7.90 -15.97 -10.56
CA VAL A 86 -7.37 -14.82 -9.82
C VAL A 86 -7.92 -13.57 -10.49
N THR A 87 -8.55 -12.70 -9.70
CA THR A 87 -9.04 -11.39 -10.18
C THR A 87 -8.21 -10.29 -9.53
N PHE A 88 -7.61 -9.44 -10.36
CA PHE A 88 -6.83 -8.30 -9.90
C PHE A 88 -7.77 -7.10 -9.75
N ASN A 89 -8.29 -6.90 -8.54
CA ASN A 89 -9.05 -5.71 -8.19
C ASN A 89 -8.19 -4.79 -7.31
N GLY A 90 -7.97 -3.54 -7.74
CA GLY A 90 -7.36 -2.53 -6.89
C GLY A 90 -6.71 -1.38 -7.65
N SER A 91 -6.72 -0.19 -7.04
CA SER A 91 -6.08 1.03 -7.53
C SER A 91 -4.56 1.07 -7.36
N GLY A 92 -3.94 -0.05 -6.93
CA GLY A 92 -2.55 -0.07 -6.48
C GLY A 92 -2.33 0.52 -5.09
N ILE A 93 -3.39 1.04 -4.45
CA ILE A 93 -3.37 1.58 -3.10
C ILE A 93 -3.66 0.45 -2.10
N SER A 94 -2.93 0.44 -0.99
CA SER A 94 -3.15 -0.50 0.12
C SER A 94 -4.60 -0.41 0.62
N PRO A 95 -5.30 -1.55 0.80
CA PRO A 95 -6.64 -1.56 1.39
C PRO A 95 -6.71 -0.89 2.77
N ASP A 96 -5.65 -1.03 3.57
CA ASP A 96 -5.56 -0.39 4.89
C ASP A 96 -5.46 1.13 4.78
N VAL A 97 -4.72 1.62 3.77
CA VAL A 97 -4.64 3.06 3.48
C VAL A 97 -6.01 3.61 3.08
N ILE A 98 -6.76 2.88 2.25
CA ILE A 98 -8.13 3.24 1.89
C ILE A 98 -9.02 3.27 3.15
N GLY A 99 -8.92 2.26 4.01
CA GLY A 99 -9.66 2.18 5.26
C GLY A 99 -9.38 3.34 6.21
N ILE A 100 -8.13 3.85 6.25
CA ILE A 100 -7.74 5.00 7.06
C ILE A 100 -8.23 6.32 6.46
N LEU A 101 -8.09 6.51 5.13
CA LEU A 101 -8.30 7.80 4.48
C LEU A 101 -9.75 8.08 4.08
N VAL A 102 -10.44 7.04 3.61
CA VAL A 102 -11.85 7.11 3.18
C VAL A 102 -12.78 6.74 4.32
N GLY A 103 -12.28 5.96 5.29
CA GLY A 103 -13.09 5.31 6.31
C GLY A 103 -13.72 4.05 5.73
N THR A 104 -13.58 2.92 6.43
CA THR A 104 -14.51 1.81 6.19
C THR A 104 -15.92 2.28 6.55
N PRO A 105 -16.95 2.00 5.74
CA PRO A 105 -18.31 2.21 6.19
C PRO A 105 -18.44 1.45 7.51
N ARG A 106 -18.59 2.17 8.64
CA ARG A 106 -18.88 1.55 9.93
C ARG A 106 -20.07 0.66 9.67
N ALA A 107 -19.89 -0.66 9.77
CA ALA A 107 -21.00 -1.58 9.73
C ALA A 107 -22.02 -1.03 10.72
N ALA A 108 -23.16 -0.58 10.22
CA ALA A 108 -24.25 -0.11 11.04
C ALA A 108 -24.71 -1.34 11.81
N ILE A 109 -24.16 -1.56 13.00
CA ILE A 109 -24.70 -2.53 13.94
C ILE A 109 -26.11 -2.03 14.19
N GLY A 110 -27.07 -2.68 13.55
CA GLY A 110 -28.48 -2.36 13.70
C GLY A 110 -28.76 -2.31 15.19
N ARG A 111 -29.23 -1.15 15.67
CA ARG A 111 -29.88 -1.10 16.97
C ARG A 111 -31.02 -2.11 16.89
N LEU A 112 -30.88 -3.20 17.63
CA LEU A 112 -32.01 -4.04 17.99
C LEU A 112 -32.97 -3.12 18.77
N ILE A 113 -34.04 -2.72 18.09
CA ILE A 113 -35.26 -2.24 18.72
C ILE A 113 -36.10 -3.45 19.14
#